data_AF-A0A0G3BVY9-F1
#
_entry.id   AF-A0A0G3BVY9-F1
#
_cell.length_a   1.000
_cell.length_b   1.000
_cell.length_c   1.000
_cell.angle_alpha   90.00
_cell.angle_beta   90.00
_cell.angle_gamma   90.00
#
_symmetry.space_group_name_H-M   'P 1'
#
loop_
_entity.id
_entity.type
_entity.pdbx_description
1 polymer ?
#
loop_
_entity_poly.entity_id
_entity_poly.type
_entity_poly.pdbx_seq_one_letter_code
_entity_poly.pdbx_strand_id
1 'polypeptide(L)'
;MIETLLGGLLGGAFRLAPELLKWLDRAGERAHELAMQDKALEFERLRGAQRMAEIGAAADVAWNVGAMQALKEAIAAQGQPSGVRWVDALSTSVRPVITYLLVSMYCGVKAATFIGSVQMGSGFGTALFAAWTESDQTLLAGILNYWFLNRTLEKWRGA
;
A
#
# COMPACT_ATOMS: atom_id res chain seq x y z
N MET A 1 77.10 -18.44 -48.98
CA MET A 1 76.70 -17.00 -49.05
C MET A 1 75.24 -16.78 -48.69
N ILE A 2 74.37 -17.79 -48.81
CA ILE A 2 72.98 -17.75 -48.35
C ILE A 2 72.91 -17.88 -46.82
N GLU A 3 73.81 -18.65 -46.17
CA GLU A 3 73.81 -18.82 -44.70
C GLU A 3 74.16 -17.53 -43.94
N THR A 4 75.05 -16.68 -44.46
CA THR A 4 75.41 -15.40 -43.83
C THR A 4 74.33 -14.32 -44.02
N LEU A 5 73.64 -14.32 -45.15
CA LEU A 5 72.47 -13.47 -45.38
C LEU A 5 71.31 -13.90 -44.48
N LEU A 6 71.03 -15.21 -44.37
CA LEU A 6 70.02 -15.75 -43.46
C LEU A 6 70.38 -15.51 -41.99
N GLY A 7 71.64 -15.68 -41.59
CA GLY A 7 72.10 -15.43 -40.23
C GLY A 7 72.03 -13.95 -39.82
N GLY A 8 72.31 -13.02 -40.74
CA GLY A 8 72.14 -11.59 -40.51
C GLY A 8 70.66 -11.16 -40.40
N LEU A 9 69.79 -11.75 -41.23
CA LEU A 9 68.34 -11.50 -41.21
C LEU A 9 67.68 -12.10 -39.97
N LEU A 10 68.06 -13.33 -39.58
CA LEU A 10 67.61 -13.97 -38.33
C LEU A 10 68.14 -13.22 -37.10
N GLY A 11 69.37 -12.73 -37.12
CA GLY A 11 69.92 -11.89 -36.05
C GLY A 11 69.22 -10.54 -35.91
N GLY A 12 68.82 -9.93 -37.03
CA GLY A 12 67.98 -8.71 -37.05
C GLY A 12 66.57 -8.97 -36.51
N ALA A 13 65.96 -10.09 -36.88
CA ALA A 13 64.65 -10.50 -36.36
C ALA A 13 64.68 -10.78 -34.85
N PHE A 14 65.75 -11.42 -34.34
CA PHE A 14 65.94 -11.66 -32.91
C PHE A 14 66.20 -10.39 -32.09
N ARG A 15 66.68 -9.30 -32.70
CA ARG A 15 66.78 -7.99 -32.04
C ARG A 15 65.43 -7.27 -31.92
N LEU A 16 64.51 -7.51 -32.86
CA LEU A 16 63.14 -6.97 -32.82
C LEU A 16 62.20 -7.79 -31.94
N ALA A 17 62.45 -9.09 -31.78
CA ALA A 17 61.68 -9.97 -30.89
C ALA A 17 61.47 -9.43 -29.45
N PRO A 18 62.50 -8.94 -28.72
CA PRO A 18 62.31 -8.36 -27.39
C PRO A 18 61.51 -7.05 -27.41
N GLU A 19 61.55 -6.29 -28.50
CA GLU A 19 60.80 -5.03 -28.64
C GLU A 19 59.32 -5.30 -28.94
N LEU A 20 59.04 -6.36 -29.71
CA LEU A 20 57.70 -6.87 -30.01
C LEU A 20 57.03 -7.46 -28.75
N LEU A 21 57.80 -8.18 -27.93
CA LEU A 21 57.35 -8.66 -26.61
C LEU A 21 57.04 -7.49 -25.67
N LYS A 22 57.90 -6.48 -25.58
CA LYS A 22 57.64 -5.26 -24.76
C LYS A 22 56.40 -4.49 -25.23
N TRP A 23 56.14 -4.45 -26.54
CA TRP A 23 54.95 -3.80 -27.07
C TRP A 23 53.68 -4.57 -26.72
N LEU A 24 53.69 -5.90 -26.84
CA LEU A 24 52.58 -6.76 -26.39
C LEU A 24 52.32 -6.62 -24.90
N ASP A 25 53.38 -6.55 -24.08
CA ASP A 25 53.26 -6.40 -22.62
C ASP A 25 52.64 -5.06 -22.23
N ARG A 26 53.10 -3.96 -22.86
CA ARG A 26 52.49 -2.61 -22.70
C ARG A 26 51.04 -2.55 -23.17
N ALA A 27 50.70 -3.27 -24.23
CA ALA A 27 49.31 -3.37 -24.70
C ALA A 27 48.45 -4.14 -23.69
N GLY A 28 48.99 -5.20 -23.09
CA GLY A 28 48.36 -5.97 -22.02
C GLY A 28 48.11 -5.14 -20.76
N GLU A 29 49.11 -4.40 -20.27
CA GLU A 29 48.93 -3.54 -19.09
C GLU A 29 47.90 -2.44 -19.31
N ARG A 30 47.90 -1.77 -20.46
CA ARG A 30 46.88 -0.76 -20.79
C ARG A 30 45.48 -1.35 -20.87
N ALA A 31 45.34 -2.55 -21.45
CA ALA A 31 44.07 -3.26 -21.49
C ALA A 31 43.61 -3.66 -20.07
N HIS A 32 44.55 -4.04 -19.20
CA HIS A 32 44.26 -4.36 -17.82
C HIS A 32 43.83 -3.12 -17.00
N GLU A 33 44.52 -1.99 -17.16
CA GLU A 33 44.14 -0.71 -16.55
C GLU A 33 42.75 -0.24 -17.01
N LEU A 34 42.45 -0.36 -18.31
CA LEU A 34 41.12 -0.06 -18.85
C LEU A 34 40.06 -0.98 -18.24
N ALA A 35 40.31 -2.28 -18.17
CA ALA A 35 39.38 -3.23 -17.56
C ALA A 35 39.14 -2.94 -16.07
N MET A 36 40.18 -2.53 -15.33
CA MET A 36 40.05 -2.10 -13.94
C MET A 36 39.22 -0.82 -13.80
N GLN A 37 39.46 0.18 -14.66
CA GLN A 37 38.69 1.42 -14.67
C GLN A 37 37.22 1.17 -15.04
N ASP A 38 36.95 0.33 -16.03
CA ASP A 38 35.59 -0.05 -16.41
C ASP A 38 34.85 -0.74 -15.27
N LYS A 39 35.53 -1.65 -14.55
CA LYS A 39 34.96 -2.30 -13.36
C LYS A 39 34.69 -1.33 -12.21
N ALA A 40 35.57 -0.34 -12.01
CA ALA A 40 35.34 0.72 -11.02
C ALA A 40 34.11 1.57 -11.40
N LEU A 41 33.98 1.93 -12.68
CA LEU A 41 32.81 2.66 -13.19
C LEU A 41 31.52 1.86 -13.09
N GLU A 42 31.55 0.56 -13.38
CA GLU A 42 30.40 -0.34 -13.17
C GLU A 42 29.99 -0.39 -11.69
N PHE A 43 30.97 -0.46 -10.77
CA PHE A 43 30.69 -0.46 -9.34
C PHE A 43 30.07 0.86 -8.87
N GLU A 44 30.59 2.01 -9.34
CA GLU A 44 30.01 3.32 -9.05
C GLU A 44 28.59 3.46 -9.62
N ARG A 45 28.34 2.97 -10.84
CA ARG A 45 27.00 2.95 -11.44
C ARG A 45 26.03 2.11 -10.61
N LEU A 46 26.43 0.91 -10.18
CA LEU A 46 25.60 0.04 -9.33
C LEU A 46 25.31 0.70 -7.99
N ARG A 47 26.33 1.29 -7.36
CA ARG A 47 26.18 2.02 -6.09
C ARG A 47 25.26 3.23 -6.24
N GLY A 48 25.39 3.97 -7.34
CA GLY A 48 24.53 5.09 -7.67
C GLY A 48 23.07 4.66 -7.89
N ALA A 49 22.85 3.57 -8.63
CA ALA A 49 21.53 3.00 -8.84
C ALA A 49 20.87 2.54 -7.52
N GLN A 50 21.63 1.87 -6.65
CA GLN A 50 21.15 1.45 -5.33
C GLN A 50 20.79 2.67 -4.46
N ARG A 51 21.64 3.71 -4.43
CA ARG A 51 21.35 4.96 -3.70
C ARG A 51 20.07 5.63 -4.21
N MET A 52 19.85 5.66 -5.52
CA MET A 52 18.63 6.20 -6.11
C MET A 52 17.40 5.37 -5.75
N ALA A 53 17.51 4.04 -5.74
CA ALA A 53 16.44 3.16 -5.30
C ALA A 53 16.08 3.35 -3.81
N GLU A 54 17.09 3.50 -2.94
CA GLU A 54 16.89 3.81 -1.52
C GLU A 54 16.19 5.17 -1.33
N ILE A 55 16.59 6.20 -2.09
CA ILE A 55 15.94 7.52 -2.06
C ILE A 55 14.49 7.43 -2.53
N GLY A 56 14.23 6.70 -3.62
CA GLY A 56 12.88 6.48 -4.14
C GLY A 56 11.99 5.78 -3.12
N ALA A 57 12.45 4.69 -2.54
CA ALA A 57 11.72 3.98 -1.50
C ALA A 57 11.44 4.86 -0.26
N ALA A 58 12.43 5.65 0.18
CA ALA A 58 12.24 6.58 1.29
C ALA A 58 11.22 7.70 0.97
N ALA A 59 11.24 8.22 -0.26
CA ALA A 59 10.27 9.21 -0.73
C ALA A 59 8.85 8.64 -0.79
N ASP A 60 8.68 7.41 -1.28
CA ASP A 60 7.38 6.72 -1.31
C ASP A 60 6.84 6.49 0.11
N VAL A 61 7.69 6.06 1.04
CA VAL A 61 7.30 5.93 2.45
C VAL A 61 6.87 7.28 3.02
N ALA A 62 7.65 8.34 2.79
CA ALA A 62 7.32 9.68 3.28
C ALA A 62 6.01 10.21 2.68
N TRP A 63 5.77 9.98 1.38
CA TRP A 63 4.53 10.34 0.70
C TRP A 63 3.33 9.61 1.32
N ASN A 64 3.44 8.29 1.49
CA ASN A 64 2.37 7.48 2.06
C ASN A 64 2.05 7.88 3.51
N VAL A 65 3.08 8.14 4.33
CA VAL A 65 2.90 8.63 5.70
C VAL A 65 2.27 10.02 5.71
N GLY A 66 2.73 10.93 4.84
CA GLY A 66 2.16 12.28 4.70
C GLY A 66 0.68 12.26 4.29
N ALA A 67 0.32 11.43 3.31
CA ALA A 67 -1.05 11.25 2.86
C ALA A 67 -1.95 10.68 3.98
N MET A 68 -1.45 9.67 4.71
CA MET A 68 -2.17 9.09 5.85
C MET A 68 -2.35 10.10 6.99
N GLN A 69 -1.33 10.91 7.27
CA GLN A 69 -1.39 11.95 8.29
C GLN A 69 -2.39 13.05 7.89
N ALA A 70 -2.38 13.49 6.64
CA ALA A 70 -3.36 14.45 6.11
C ALA A 70 -4.80 13.89 6.19
N LEU A 71 -4.99 12.62 5.88
CA LEU A 71 -6.29 11.95 6.02
C LEU A 71 -6.73 11.91 7.49
N LYS A 72 -5.82 11.56 8.40
CA LYS A 72 -6.08 11.54 9.84
C LYS A 72 -6.46 12.93 10.36
N GLU A 73 -5.77 13.97 9.92
CA GLU A 73 -6.06 15.36 10.28
C GLU A 73 -7.42 15.82 9.73
N ALA A 74 -7.76 15.47 8.49
CA ALA A 74 -9.06 15.77 7.91
C ALA A 74 -10.21 15.09 8.69
N ILE A 75 -10.04 13.82 9.07
CA ILE A 75 -11.01 13.09 9.90
C ILE A 75 -11.12 13.72 11.29
N ALA A 76 -9.99 14.08 11.90
CA ALA A 76 -9.98 14.75 13.21
C ALA A 76 -10.67 16.12 13.16
N ALA A 77 -10.46 16.89 12.09
CA ALA A 77 -11.11 18.18 11.88
C ALA A 77 -12.62 18.08 11.73
N GLN A 78 -13.13 17.00 11.10
CA GLN A 78 -14.56 16.77 10.96
C GLN A 78 -15.29 16.56 12.31
N GLY A 79 -14.55 16.17 13.36
CA GLY A 79 -15.06 16.01 14.72
C GLY A 79 -14.72 17.15 15.68
N GLN A 80 -14.05 18.22 15.23
CA GLN A 80 -13.68 19.33 16.11
C GLN A 80 -14.91 20.18 16.45
N PRO A 81 -15.17 20.46 17.75
CA PRO A 81 -16.23 21.38 18.14
C PRO A 81 -15.94 22.78 17.59
N SER A 82 -16.97 23.42 17.05
CA SER A 82 -16.94 24.79 16.51
C SER A 82 -16.63 25.85 17.57
N GLY A 83 -16.61 25.48 18.85
CA GLY A 83 -16.43 26.36 20.00
C GLY A 83 -17.73 27.01 20.45
N VAL A 84 -18.81 26.86 19.66
CA VAL A 84 -20.14 27.35 19.98
C VAL A 84 -20.95 26.21 20.59
N ARG A 85 -21.07 26.22 21.93
CA ARG A 85 -21.65 25.11 22.72
C ARG A 85 -23.02 24.64 22.23
N TRP A 86 -23.87 25.53 21.72
CA TRP A 86 -25.20 25.15 21.22
C TRP A 86 -25.15 24.49 19.83
N VAL A 87 -24.25 24.94 18.95
CA VAL A 87 -24.03 24.34 17.62
C VAL A 87 -23.43 22.94 17.79
N ASP A 88 -22.47 22.81 18.70
CA ASP A 88 -21.81 21.53 18.96
C ASP A 88 -22.76 20.53 19.62
N ALA A 89 -23.61 20.98 20.54
CA ALA A 89 -24.67 20.16 21.13
C ALA A 89 -25.68 19.70 20.07
N LEU A 90 -26.13 20.61 19.20
CA LEU A 90 -27.03 20.27 18.10
C LEU A 90 -26.37 19.26 17.15
N SER A 91 -25.16 19.55 16.67
CA SER A 91 -24.40 18.69 15.75
C SER A 91 -24.19 17.27 16.32
N THR A 92 -23.79 17.17 17.59
CA THR A 92 -23.59 15.88 18.27
C THR A 92 -24.92 15.12 18.43
N SER A 93 -26.03 15.82 18.64
CA SER A 93 -27.35 15.21 18.85
C SER A 93 -28.00 14.69 17.56
N VAL A 94 -27.64 15.22 16.39
CA VAL A 94 -28.27 14.87 15.10
C VAL A 94 -28.22 13.37 14.83
N ARG A 95 -27.05 12.74 15.02
CA ARG A 95 -26.88 11.30 14.76
C ARG A 95 -27.77 10.45 15.68
N PRO A 96 -27.72 10.57 17.03
CA PRO A 96 -28.63 9.87 17.92
C PRO A 96 -30.11 10.16 17.63
N VAL A 97 -30.49 11.42 17.39
CA VAL A 97 -31.89 11.81 17.18
C VAL A 97 -32.46 11.15 15.93
N ILE A 98 -31.73 11.19 14.80
CA ILE A 98 -32.17 10.53 13.57
C ILE A 98 -32.27 9.02 13.78
N THR A 99 -31.30 8.41 14.46
CA THR A 99 -31.34 6.97 14.76
C THR A 99 -32.57 6.60 15.59
N TYR A 100 -32.83 7.30 16.69
CA TYR A 100 -34.00 7.03 17.52
C TYR A 100 -35.30 7.28 16.77
N LEU A 101 -35.38 8.34 15.97
CA LEU A 101 -36.57 8.64 15.18
C LEU A 101 -36.88 7.51 14.19
N LEU A 102 -35.89 7.07 13.41
CA LEU A 102 -36.07 5.98 12.43
C LEU A 102 -36.40 4.64 13.11
N VAL A 103 -35.71 4.29 14.19
CA VAL A 103 -35.97 3.05 14.93
C VAL A 103 -37.36 3.11 15.58
N SER A 104 -37.74 4.24 16.16
CA SER A 104 -39.07 4.40 16.78
C SER A 104 -40.19 4.31 15.74
N MET A 105 -40.00 4.89 14.55
CA MET A 105 -40.94 4.77 13.44
C MET A 105 -41.07 3.32 12.97
N TYR A 106 -39.94 2.62 12.82
CA TYR A 106 -39.94 1.20 12.48
C TYR A 106 -40.70 0.35 13.52
N CYS A 107 -40.40 0.53 14.81
CA CYS A 107 -41.12 -0.15 15.89
C CYS A 107 -42.62 0.18 15.88
N GLY A 108 -42.98 1.45 15.64
CA GLY A 108 -44.36 1.90 15.55
C GLY A 108 -45.13 1.21 14.41
N VAL A 109 -44.53 1.13 13.22
CA VAL A 109 -45.14 0.42 12.07
C VAL A 109 -45.33 -1.06 12.39
N LYS A 110 -44.32 -1.74 12.94
CA LYS A 110 -44.43 -3.17 13.29
C LYS A 110 -45.50 -3.43 14.34
N ALA A 111 -45.57 -2.58 15.36
CA ALA A 111 -46.60 -2.66 16.40
C ALA A 111 -48.00 -2.43 15.81
N ALA A 112 -48.18 -1.43 14.95
CA ALA A 112 -49.46 -1.16 14.30
C ALA A 112 -49.91 -2.31 13.39
N THR A 113 -49.01 -2.89 12.61
CA THR A 113 -49.29 -4.06 11.76
C THR A 113 -49.70 -5.27 12.58
N PHE A 114 -48.99 -5.54 13.68
CA PHE A 114 -49.31 -6.65 14.59
C PHE A 114 -50.68 -6.46 15.27
N ILE A 115 -50.92 -5.28 15.85
CA ILE A 115 -52.19 -4.94 16.50
C ILE A 115 -53.34 -5.03 15.49
N GLY A 116 -53.16 -4.50 14.28
CA GLY A 116 -54.16 -4.59 13.21
C GLY A 116 -54.48 -6.04 12.84
N SER A 117 -53.47 -6.89 12.70
CA SER A 117 -53.66 -8.32 12.41
C SER A 117 -54.47 -9.04 13.50
N VAL A 118 -54.17 -8.77 14.77
CA VAL A 118 -54.92 -9.33 15.92
C VAL A 118 -56.35 -8.81 15.95
N GLN A 119 -56.56 -7.50 15.72
CA GLN A 119 -57.90 -6.90 15.68
C GLN A 119 -58.77 -7.46 14.54
N MET A 120 -58.15 -7.88 13.43
CA MET A 120 -58.84 -8.55 12.32
C MET A 120 -59.15 -10.02 12.59
N GLY A 121 -58.93 -10.52 13.81
CA GLY A 121 -59.26 -11.88 14.22
C GLY A 121 -58.16 -12.91 13.95
N SER A 122 -56.95 -12.49 13.59
CA SER A 122 -55.81 -13.41 13.48
C SER A 122 -55.41 -13.89 14.88
N GLY A 123 -55.13 -15.19 15.01
CA GLY A 123 -54.55 -15.73 16.23
C GLY A 123 -53.21 -15.07 16.56
N PHE A 124 -52.91 -14.89 17.85
CA PHE A 124 -51.68 -14.20 18.28
C PHE A 124 -50.40 -14.79 17.64
N GLY A 125 -50.31 -16.12 17.58
CA GLY A 125 -49.17 -16.81 16.97
C GLY A 125 -49.05 -16.53 15.47
N THR A 126 -50.16 -16.53 14.72
CA THR A 126 -50.14 -16.25 13.28
C THR A 126 -49.81 -14.79 13.00
N ALA A 127 -50.33 -13.86 13.80
CA ALA A 127 -49.99 -12.45 13.73
C ALA A 127 -48.51 -12.19 14.03
N LEU A 128 -47.92 -12.94 14.97
CA LEU A 128 -46.50 -12.81 15.32
C LEU A 128 -45.59 -13.30 14.19
N PHE A 129 -45.90 -14.46 13.60
CA PHE A 129 -45.16 -14.96 12.44
C PHE A 129 -45.33 -14.06 11.22
N ALA A 130 -46.52 -13.51 10.98
CA ALA A 130 -46.75 -12.57 9.89
C ALA A 130 -46.02 -11.23 10.11
N ALA A 131 -45.85 -10.81 11.37
CA ALA A 131 -45.08 -9.62 11.70
C ALA A 131 -43.57 -9.82 11.52
N TRP A 132 -43.06 -11.06 11.52
CA TRP A 132 -41.64 -11.37 11.30
C TRP A 132 -41.35 -11.60 9.81
N THR A 133 -40.71 -10.64 9.14
CA THR A 133 -40.49 -10.65 7.69
C THR A 133 -39.04 -10.98 7.33
N GLU A 134 -38.80 -11.29 6.05
CA GLU A 134 -37.45 -11.48 5.50
C GLU A 134 -36.57 -10.23 5.64
N SER A 135 -37.18 -9.05 5.56
CA SER A 135 -36.48 -7.78 5.79
C SER A 135 -35.93 -7.68 7.22
N ASP A 136 -36.64 -8.20 8.23
CA ASP A 136 -36.18 -8.21 9.62
C ASP A 136 -34.99 -9.15 9.80
N GLN A 137 -35.01 -10.30 9.11
CA GLN A 137 -33.90 -11.25 9.11
C GLN A 137 -32.66 -10.65 8.47
N THR A 138 -32.84 -9.92 7.37
CA THR A 138 -31.74 -9.20 6.71
C THR A 138 -31.19 -8.11 7.61
N LEU A 139 -32.05 -7.37 8.30
CA LEU A 139 -31.66 -6.34 9.26
C LEU A 139 -30.89 -6.95 10.45
N LEU A 140 -31.37 -8.09 10.99
CA LEU A 140 -30.68 -8.83 12.05
C LEU A 140 -29.31 -9.34 11.58
N ALA A 141 -29.24 -9.94 10.39
CA ALA A 141 -27.98 -10.39 9.81
C ALA A 141 -27.00 -9.24 9.63
N GLY A 142 -27.47 -8.07 9.17
CA GLY A 142 -26.67 -6.85 9.06
C GLY A 142 -26.12 -6.37 10.41
N ILE A 143 -26.96 -6.34 11.45
CA ILE A 143 -26.52 -5.96 12.81
C ILE A 143 -25.48 -6.94 13.35
N LEU A 144 -25.72 -8.24 13.19
CA LEU A 144 -24.78 -9.28 13.63
C LEU A 144 -23.44 -9.18 12.88
N ASN A 145 -23.49 -8.94 11.57
CA ASN A 145 -22.29 -8.76 10.76
C ASN A 145 -21.47 -7.54 11.24
N TYR A 146 -22.13 -6.41 11.50
CA TYR A 146 -21.46 -5.23 12.06
C TYR A 146 -20.83 -5.51 13.43
N TRP A 147 -21.58 -6.11 14.37
CA TRP A 147 -21.12 -6.30 15.74
C TRP A 147 -20.04 -7.37 15.89
N PHE A 148 -20.13 -8.46 15.13
CA PHE A 148 -19.22 -9.60 15.27
C PHE A 148 -18.13 -9.62 14.21
N LEU A 149 -18.42 -9.29 12.94
CA LEU A 149 -17.43 -9.35 11.86
C LEU A 149 -16.63 -8.05 11.75
N ASN A 150 -17.30 -6.90 11.70
CA ASN A 150 -16.58 -5.63 11.51
C ASN A 150 -15.70 -5.28 12.73
N ARG A 151 -16.21 -5.51 13.95
CA ARG A 151 -15.42 -5.35 15.19
C ARG A 151 -14.20 -6.27 15.26
N THR A 152 -14.28 -7.49 14.72
CA THR A 152 -13.12 -8.41 14.72
C THR A 152 -12.09 -8.01 13.68
N LEU A 153 -12.53 -7.52 12.51
CA LEU A 153 -11.65 -7.00 11.46
C LEU A 153 -10.93 -5.69 11.88
N GLU A 154 -11.61 -4.80 12.59
CA GLU A 154 -11.00 -3.56 13.12
C GLU A 154 -9.88 -3.87 14.13
N LYS A 155 -10.04 -4.91 14.97
CA LYS A 155 -8.98 -5.36 15.87
C LYS A 155 -7.76 -5.93 15.15
N TRP A 156 -7.96 -6.64 14.04
CA TRP A 156 -6.87 -7.18 13.22
C TRP A 156 -6.10 -6.11 12.45
N ARG A 157 -6.75 -5.00 12.09
CA ARG A 157 -6.09 -3.86 11.41
C ARG A 157 -5.33 -2.92 12.35
N GLY A 158 -5.56 -3.04 13.66
CA GLY A 158 -4.89 -2.23 14.70
C GLY A 158 -3.73 -2.93 15.41
N ALA A 159 -3.36 -4.14 14.98
CA ALA A 159 -2.18 -4.90 15.42
C ALA A 159 -1.20 -5.02 14.25
#